data_AF-A0A9J6E8C3-F1
#
_entry.id   AF-A0A9J6E8C3-F1
#
_cell.length_a   1.000
_cell.length_b   1.000
_cell.length_c   1.000
_cell.angle_alpha   90.00
_cell.angle_beta   90.00
_cell.angle_gamma   90.00
#
_symmetry.space_group_name_H-M   'P 1'
#
loop_
_entity.id
_entity.type
_entity.pdbx_description
1 polymer ?
#
loop_
_entity_poly.entity_id
_entity_poly.type
_entity_poly.pdbx_seq_one_letter_code
_entity_poly.pdbx_strand_id
1 'polypeptide(L)'
;MVLTFCGKRVPFFVNEYGQALRCYLYKRTIPHCRKCNKTGHCEDVCPQPPDTLNCRVCGDSLSPNNHECRPSCMLCGGDHPTAAKPCPKRFSPPVNRRKPPRSATSTRKAQSPFPSPGRQSSAPRSAAMRWSCSSDKSKSK
;
A
#
# COMPACT_ATOMS: atom_id res chain seq x y z
N MET A 1 2.37 16.74 -3.86
CA MET A 1 1.81 16.19 -5.10
C MET A 1 2.22 14.73 -5.24
N VAL A 2 1.33 13.86 -5.72
CA VAL A 2 1.64 12.46 -6.02
C VAL A 2 1.44 12.23 -7.51
N LEU A 3 2.51 11.82 -8.20
CA LEU A 3 2.46 11.44 -9.61
C LEU A 3 2.40 9.91 -9.71
N THR A 4 1.53 9.40 -10.60
CA THR A 4 1.44 7.97 -10.89
C THR A 4 1.94 7.72 -12.30
N PHE A 5 2.93 6.85 -12.44
CA PHE A 5 3.51 6.50 -13.73
C PHE A 5 2.98 5.16 -14.23
N CYS A 6 2.58 5.11 -15.49
CA CYS A 6 2.29 3.84 -16.16
C CYS A 6 3.62 3.18 -16.55
N GLY A 7 4.08 2.20 -15.76
CA GLY A 7 5.33 1.51 -16.03
C GLY A 7 5.98 0.87 -14.81
N LYS A 8 7.15 0.25 -15.01
CA LYS A 8 7.95 -0.37 -13.93
C LYS A 8 9.08 0.53 -13.41
N ARG A 9 9.35 1.65 -14.08
CA ARG A 9 10.45 2.57 -13.77
C ARG A 9 9.91 3.97 -13.58
N VAL A 10 10.41 4.65 -12.55
CA VAL A 10 10.09 6.05 -12.26
C VAL A 10 11.24 6.91 -12.81
N PRO A 11 10.98 7.91 -13.66
CA PRO A 11 12.01 8.82 -14.14
C PRO A 11 12.57 9.65 -12.99
N PHE A 12 13.81 10.13 -13.10
CA PHE A 12 14.43 10.97 -12.06
C PHE A 12 13.86 12.40 -12.02
N PHE A 13 13.42 12.91 -13.17
CA PHE A 13 12.84 14.25 -13.31
C PHE A 13 11.61 14.18 -14.22
N VAL A 14 10.63 15.03 -13.96
CA VAL A 14 9.47 15.25 -14.83
C VAL A 14 9.31 16.75 -15.05
N ASN A 15 9.04 17.16 -16.28
CA ASN A 15 8.77 18.55 -16.60
C ASN A 15 7.28 18.84 -16.42
N GLU A 16 6.94 19.61 -15.41
CA GLU A 16 5.59 20.11 -15.18
C GLU A 16 5.64 21.64 -15.26
N TYR A 17 4.77 22.26 -16.07
CA TYR A 17 4.69 23.71 -16.24
C TYR A 17 6.04 24.41 -16.53
N GLY A 18 6.91 23.76 -17.33
CA GLY A 18 8.23 24.30 -17.69
C GLY A 18 9.30 24.15 -16.61
N GLN A 19 9.01 23.47 -15.49
CA GLN A 19 9.98 23.21 -14.42
C GLN A 19 10.32 21.72 -14.30
N ALA A 20 11.61 21.41 -14.15
CA ALA A 20 12.09 20.05 -13.92
C ALA A 20 11.93 19.68 -12.44
N LEU A 21 10.91 18.86 -12.14
CA LEU A 21 10.64 18.36 -10.80
C LEU A 21 11.34 17.02 -10.56
N ARG A 22 12.17 16.96 -9.52
CA ARG A 22 12.82 15.71 -9.11
C ARG A 22 11.80 14.75 -8.51
N CYS A 23 11.76 13.54 -9.04
CA CYS A 23 10.85 12.49 -8.58
C CYS A 23 11.50 11.63 -7.49
N TYR A 24 10.70 11.31 -6.47
CA TYR A 24 11.06 10.35 -5.44
C TYR A 24 10.01 9.23 -5.41
N LEU A 25 10.47 8.01 -5.13
CA LEU A 25 9.55 6.89 -4.91
C LEU A 25 8.68 7.20 -3.69
N TYR A 26 7.37 7.18 -3.90
CA TYR A 26 6.41 7.35 -2.83
C TYR A 26 6.53 6.21 -1.82
N LYS A 27 6.77 6.56 -0.56
CA LYS A 27 6.78 5.63 0.57
C LYS A 27 5.57 5.93 1.44
N ARG A 28 4.65 4.99 1.52
CA ARG A 28 3.46 5.13 2.36
C ARG A 28 3.86 5.02 3.83
N THR A 29 3.60 6.04 4.62
CA THR A 29 3.76 5.99 6.08
C THR A 29 2.70 5.08 6.69
N ILE A 30 3.05 4.33 7.73
CA ILE A 30 2.07 3.54 8.49
C ILE A 30 1.16 4.52 9.25
N PRO A 31 -0.18 4.43 9.09
CA PRO A 31 -1.10 5.29 9.81
C PRO A 31 -0.97 5.03 11.31
N HIS A 32 -0.83 6.09 12.09
CA HIS A 32 -0.86 6.07 13.55
C HIS A 32 -1.77 7.18 14.04
N CYS A 33 -2.49 6.89 15.12
CA CYS A 33 -3.36 7.84 15.78
C CYS A 33 -2.61 8.48 16.95
N ARG A 34 -2.54 9.81 16.99
CA ARG A 34 -1.87 10.55 18.07
C ARG A 34 -2.74 10.70 19.33
N LYS A 35 -4.06 10.45 19.22
CA LYS A 35 -4.99 10.45 20.36
C LYS A 35 -4.85 9.17 21.17
N CYS A 36 -5.07 8.01 20.53
CA CYS A 36 -5.07 6.72 21.23
C CYS A 36 -3.74 5.96 21.13
N ASN A 37 -2.72 6.50 20.46
CA ASN A 37 -1.41 5.88 20.21
C ASN A 37 -1.43 4.48 19.57
N LYS A 38 -2.50 4.15 18.83
CA LYS A 38 -2.63 2.88 18.10
C LYS A 38 -2.29 3.07 16.62
N THR A 39 -1.77 2.03 16.00
CA THR A 39 -1.51 1.96 14.56
C THR A 39 -2.71 1.43 13.80
N GLY A 40 -2.87 1.82 12.54
CA GLY A 40 -3.93 1.32 11.64
C GLY A 40 -4.97 2.37 11.24
N HIS A 41 -5.07 3.48 11.98
CA HIS A 41 -5.95 4.59 11.67
C HIS A 41 -5.25 5.93 11.95
N CYS A 42 -5.78 7.01 11.38
CA CYS A 42 -5.36 8.37 11.65
C CYS A 42 -6.24 9.01 12.73
N GLU A 43 -5.78 10.13 13.28
CA GLU A 43 -6.47 10.89 14.33
C GLU A 43 -7.90 11.31 13.97
N ASP A 44 -8.17 11.53 12.68
CA ASP A 44 -9.47 11.96 12.16
C ASP A 44 -10.51 10.84 12.13
N VAL A 45 -10.07 9.58 12.06
CA VAL A 45 -10.93 8.38 11.98
C VAL A 45 -10.78 7.53 13.25
N CYS A 46 -10.37 8.16 14.35
CA CYS A 46 -10.18 7.44 15.60
C CYS A 46 -11.54 6.97 16.15
N PRO A 47 -11.72 5.67 16.41
CA PRO A 47 -12.95 5.15 16.99
C PRO A 47 -13.05 5.39 18.50
N GLN A 48 -12.02 5.96 19.13
CA GLN A 48 -12.03 6.25 20.57
C GLN A 48 -12.71 7.60 20.85
N PRO A 49 -13.47 7.69 21.95
CA PRO A 49 -14.07 8.95 22.38
C PRO A 49 -12.98 9.99 22.70
N PRO A 50 -13.26 11.29 22.48
CA PRO A 50 -12.28 12.37 22.62
C PRO A 50 -11.68 12.51 24.03
N ASP A 51 -12.33 11.95 25.05
CA ASP A 51 -11.96 12.11 26.46
C ASP A 51 -10.87 11.13 26.94
N THR A 52 -10.36 10.25 26.07
CA THR A 52 -9.20 9.41 26.40
C THR A 52 -7.91 10.24 26.37
N LEU A 53 -7.52 10.77 27.54
CA LEU A 53 -6.30 11.55 27.75
C LEU A 53 -5.07 10.63 27.86
N ASN A 54 -4.61 10.12 26.72
CA ASN A 54 -3.32 9.46 26.63
C ASN A 54 -2.22 10.48 26.31
N CYS A 55 -1.02 10.26 26.85
CA CYS A 55 0.14 11.04 26.46
C CYS A 55 0.46 10.80 24.98
N ARG A 56 0.59 11.86 24.18
CA ARG A 56 0.89 11.79 22.73
C ARG A 56 2.28 11.23 22.40
N VAL A 57 3.14 11.10 23.41
CA VAL A 57 4.55 10.74 23.26
C VAL A 57 4.83 9.29 23.66
N CYS A 58 4.36 8.85 24.84
CA CYS A 58 4.56 7.49 25.33
C CYS A 58 3.32 6.59 25.23
N GLY A 59 2.11 7.17 25.13
CA GLY A 59 0.86 6.40 25.10
C GLY A 59 0.23 6.10 26.45
N ASP A 60 0.86 6.47 27.56
CA ASP A 60 0.35 6.20 28.90
C ASP A 60 -0.93 7.00 29.21
N SER A 61 -1.86 6.35 29.92
CA SER A 61 -3.16 6.91 30.32
C SER A 61 -3.14 7.61 31.68
N LEU A 62 -2.01 7.56 32.40
CA LEU A 62 -1.97 7.89 33.82
C LEU A 62 -1.94 9.41 34.10
N SER A 63 -1.38 10.20 33.19
CA SER A 63 -1.53 11.66 33.17
C SER A 63 -0.95 12.22 31.86
N PRO A 64 -1.66 13.07 31.10
CA PRO A 64 -1.13 13.59 29.83
C PRO A 64 0.09 14.51 29.99
N ASN A 65 0.27 15.15 31.17
CA ASN A 65 1.23 16.25 31.38
C ASN A 65 2.17 16.09 32.60
N ASN A 66 1.98 15.10 33.47
CA ASN A 66 2.75 14.96 34.73
C ASN A 66 3.13 13.49 34.98
N HIS A 67 3.90 12.91 34.07
CA HIS A 67 4.58 11.64 34.30
C HIS A 67 5.97 11.70 33.67
N GLU A 68 6.87 10.85 34.15
CA GLU A 68 8.17 10.66 33.52
C GLU A 68 7.99 10.02 32.15
N CYS A 69 7.89 10.88 31.13
CA CYS A 69 7.52 10.46 29.79
C CYS A 69 8.72 9.84 29.07
N ARG A 70 8.71 8.50 28.96
CA ARG A 70 9.68 7.79 28.15
C ARG A 70 9.08 7.50 26.76
N PRO A 71 9.56 8.15 25.68
CA PRO A 71 9.00 7.92 24.36
C PRO A 71 9.23 6.47 23.93
N SER A 72 8.18 5.76 23.56
CA SER A 72 8.27 4.39 23.05
C SER A 72 7.58 4.28 21.70
N CYS A 73 8.27 3.70 20.72
CA CYS A 73 7.70 3.55 19.39
C CYS A 73 6.86 2.27 19.27
N MET A 74 5.57 2.39 18.98
CA MET A 74 4.71 1.21 18.77
C MET A 74 5.05 0.40 17.50
N LEU A 75 5.81 0.99 16.56
CA LEU A 75 6.19 0.32 15.31
C LEU A 75 7.46 -0.53 15.44
N CYS A 76 8.44 -0.04 16.20
CA CYS A 76 9.76 -0.69 16.32
C CYS A 76 10.23 -0.95 17.75
N GLY A 77 9.56 -0.41 18.76
CA GLY A 77 9.92 -0.52 20.17
C GLY A 77 11.05 0.40 20.64
N GLY A 78 11.57 1.30 19.79
CA GLY A 78 12.70 2.17 20.15
C GLY A 78 12.33 3.39 21.01
N ASP A 79 13.34 4.01 21.63
CA ASP A 79 13.23 5.23 22.45
C ASP A 79 13.01 6.50 21.60
N HIS A 80 11.92 6.55 20.85
CA HIS A 80 11.51 7.71 20.07
C HIS A 80 9.99 7.72 19.85
N PRO A 81 9.37 8.89 19.58
CA PRO A 81 7.95 8.95 19.32
C PRO A 81 7.54 8.09 18.12
N THR A 82 6.31 7.62 18.12
CA THR A 82 5.79 6.76 17.03
C THR A 82 5.82 7.50 15.69
N ALA A 83 6.29 6.81 14.64
CA ALA A 83 6.49 7.34 13.28
C ALA A 83 7.49 8.52 13.16
N ALA A 84 8.39 8.71 14.14
CA ALA A 84 9.47 9.68 14.03
C ALA A 84 10.41 9.40 12.84
N LYS A 85 11.14 10.43 12.37
CA LYS A 85 12.15 10.30 11.31
C LYS A 85 13.17 9.16 11.52
N PRO A 86 13.71 8.93 12.74
CA PRO A 86 14.64 7.82 12.99
C PRO A 86 13.99 6.43 12.98
N CYS A 87 12.65 6.32 12.94
CA CYS A 87 11.98 5.02 13.00
C CYS A 87 12.23 4.21 11.71
N PRO A 88 12.87 3.04 11.78
CA PRO A 88 13.16 2.22 10.60
C PRO A 88 11.88 1.63 9.99
N LYS A 89 10.85 1.40 10.81
CA LYS A 89 9.57 0.81 10.42
C LYS A 89 8.47 1.86 10.17
N ARG A 90 8.81 3.15 9.99
CA ARG A 90 7.81 4.21 9.75
C ARG A 90 7.04 4.06 8.44
N PHE A 91 7.68 3.44 7.44
CA PHE A 91 7.10 3.24 6.13
C PHE A 91 6.58 1.82 5.99
N SER A 92 5.39 1.67 5.42
CA SER A 92 4.83 0.39 5.03
C SER A 92 5.70 -0.23 3.94
N PRO A 93 6.00 -1.54 4.01
CA PRO A 93 6.72 -2.22 2.94
C PRO A 93 5.95 -2.06 1.62
N PRO A 94 6.66 -1.90 0.49
CA PRO A 94 6.00 -1.88 -0.80
C PRO A 94 5.22 -3.19 -0.97
N VAL A 95 3.92 -3.09 -1.27
CA VAL A 95 3.09 -4.27 -1.54
C VAL A 95 3.64 -4.91 -2.82
N ASN A 96 4.51 -5.91 -2.66
CA ASN A 96 5.04 -6.68 -3.76
C ASN A 96 3.90 -7.58 -4.28
N ARG A 97 3.02 -7.04 -5.14
CA ARG A 97 1.85 -7.73 -5.73
C ARG A 97 2.22 -8.89 -6.68
N ARG A 98 3.42 -9.46 -6.54
CA ARG A 98 3.96 -10.50 -7.42
C ARG A 98 4.62 -11.60 -6.59
N LYS A 99 3.81 -12.39 -5.91
CA LYS A 99 4.04 -13.83 -6.01
C LYS A 99 3.00 -14.32 -7.01
N PRO A 100 3.39 -14.73 -8.24
CA PRO A 100 2.46 -15.52 -9.04
C PRO A 100 2.00 -16.69 -8.16
N PRO A 101 0.71 -17.07 -8.21
CA PRO A 101 0.26 -18.25 -7.48
C PRO A 101 1.20 -19.38 -7.87
N ARG A 102 1.85 -19.98 -6.87
CA ARG A 102 2.71 -21.15 -7.05
C ARG A 102 1.82 -22.15 -7.77
N SER A 103 2.05 -22.36 -9.06
CA SER A 103 1.28 -23.30 -9.86
C SER A 103 1.42 -24.63 -9.14
N ALA A 104 0.36 -25.03 -8.45
CA ALA A 104 0.24 -26.36 -7.90
C ALA A 104 0.30 -27.26 -9.13
N THR A 105 1.44 -27.90 -9.35
CA THR A 105 1.58 -29.03 -10.25
C THR A 105 0.69 -30.13 -9.67
N SER A 106 -0.61 -29.99 -9.89
CA SER A 106 -1.58 -31.07 -9.72
C SER A 106 -1.30 -32.00 -10.88
N THR A 107 -0.48 -33.01 -10.62
CA THR A 107 -0.37 -34.20 -11.45
C THR A 107 -1.77 -34.81 -11.49
N ARG A 108 -2.59 -34.41 -12.48
CA ARG A 108 -3.84 -35.10 -12.79
C ARG A 108 -3.44 -36.50 -13.24
N LYS A 109 -3.59 -37.49 -12.36
CA LYS A 109 -3.77 -38.88 -12.80
C LYS A 109 -4.95 -38.86 -13.78
N ALA A 110 -4.66 -39.26 -15.01
CA ALA A 110 -5.66 -39.49 -16.03
C ALA A 110 -6.60 -40.60 -15.57
N GLN A 111 -7.87 -40.27 -15.39
CA GLN A 111 -8.98 -41.22 -15.52
C GLN A 111 -10.16 -40.42 -16.05
N SER A 112 -10.38 -40.58 -17.35
CA SER A 112 -11.56 -40.14 -18.10
C SER A 112 -12.68 -41.15 -17.83
N PRO A 113 -13.88 -40.67 -17.50
CA PRO A 113 -15.08 -41.42 -17.84
C PRO A 113 -16.14 -40.44 -18.36
N PHE A 114 -16.15 -40.14 -19.65
CA PHE A 114 -17.34 -39.59 -20.27
C PHE A 114 -17.65 -40.36 -21.56
N PRO A 115 -18.84 -40.98 -21.70
CA PRO A 115 -19.42 -41.15 -23.01
C PRO A 115 -19.95 -39.78 -23.46
N SER A 116 -19.61 -39.40 -24.69
CA SER A 116 -20.12 -38.18 -25.34
C SER A 116 -21.61 -38.36 -25.68
N PRO A 117 -22.43 -37.30 -25.56
CA PRO A 117 -23.09 -36.83 -26.78
C PRO A 117 -23.34 -35.31 -26.82
N GLY A 118 -23.56 -34.80 -28.04
CA GLY A 118 -24.45 -33.65 -28.24
C GLY A 118 -23.79 -32.30 -28.55
N ARG A 119 -23.38 -32.14 -29.81
CA ARG A 119 -23.08 -30.86 -30.44
C ARG A 119 -24.35 -30.01 -30.51
N GLN A 120 -24.43 -28.90 -29.77
CA GLN A 120 -25.40 -27.83 -30.05
C GLN A 120 -24.78 -26.44 -29.84
N SER A 121 -25.03 -25.61 -30.84
CA SER A 121 -24.49 -24.29 -31.14
C SER A 121 -25.08 -23.19 -30.25
N SER A 122 -24.32 -22.11 -30.01
CA SER A 122 -24.70 -20.68 -30.23
C SER A 122 -24.24 -19.70 -29.14
N ALA A 123 -23.98 -18.46 -29.62
CA ALA A 123 -23.75 -17.17 -28.95
C ALA A 123 -22.29 -16.74 -28.62
N PRO A 124 -21.71 -15.76 -29.35
CA PRO A 124 -20.56 -15.00 -28.87
C PRO A 124 -21.00 -13.98 -27.81
N ARG A 125 -20.46 -14.10 -26.59
CA ARG A 125 -20.59 -13.07 -25.54
C ARG A 125 -19.67 -11.91 -25.91
N SER A 126 -20.26 -10.72 -26.01
CA SER A 126 -19.62 -9.44 -26.31
C SER A 126 -18.28 -9.26 -25.61
N ALA A 127 -17.25 -8.98 -26.41
CA ALA A 127 -15.92 -8.63 -25.93
C ALA A 127 -15.98 -7.32 -25.14
N ALA A 128 -15.60 -7.37 -23.87
CA ALA A 128 -15.34 -6.19 -23.07
C ALA A 128 -14.27 -5.33 -23.75
N MET A 129 -14.59 -4.04 -23.96
CA MET A 129 -13.65 -3.01 -24.42
C MET A 129 -12.39 -3.04 -23.53
N ARG A 130 -11.27 -3.53 -24.09
CA ARG A 130 -9.95 -3.39 -23.48
C ARG A 130 -9.40 -2.03 -23.87
N TRP A 131 -9.46 -1.07 -22.95
CA TRP A 131 -8.73 0.19 -23.08
C TRP A 131 -7.23 -0.13 -23.11
N SER A 132 -6.64 -0.03 -24.30
CA SER A 132 -5.21 -0.24 -24.49
C SER A 132 -4.51 1.11 -24.41
N CYS A 133 -3.58 1.22 -23.48
CA CYS A 133 -2.72 2.38 -23.33
C CYS A 133 -1.64 2.30 -24.43
N SER A 134 -1.87 2.97 -25.56
CA SER A 134 -0.90 3.03 -26.67
C SER A 134 0.36 3.75 -26.21
N SER A 135 1.49 3.05 -26.25
CA SER A 135 2.81 3.65 -26.05
C SER A 135 3.27 4.22 -27.38
N ASP A 136 3.11 5.53 -27.58
CA ASP A 136 3.66 6.23 -28.74
C ASP A 136 5.19 6.31 -28.59
N LYS A 137 5.89 5.75 -29.57
CA LYS A 137 7.34 5.63 -29.62
C LYS A 137 7.85 6.70 -30.56
N SER A 138 7.87 7.96 -30.10
CA SER A 138 8.37 9.07 -30.91
C SER A 138 9.91 9.07 -30.90
N LYS A 139 10.48 8.62 -32.01
CA LYS A 139 11.91 8.65 -32.35
C LYS A 139 12.18 9.99 -33.04
N SER A 140 12.96 10.88 -32.45
CA SER A 140 13.46 12.09 -33.13
C SER A 140 14.90 11.90 -33.58
N LYS A 141 15.14 12.40 -34.79
CA LYS A 141 16.35 12.35 -35.62
C LYS A 141 17.57 12.98 -34.95
#